data_AF-A0A6P6UZB4-F1
#
_entry.id   AF-A0A6P6UZB4-F1
#
_cell.length_a   1.000
_cell.length_b   1.000
_cell.length_c   1.000
_cell.angle_alpha   90.00
_cell.angle_beta   90.00
_cell.angle_gamma   90.00
#
_symmetry.space_group_name_H-M   'P 1'
#
loop_
_entity.id
_entity.type
_entity.pdbx_description
1 polymer ?
#
loop_
_entity_poly.entity_id
_entity_poly.type
_entity_poly.pdbx_seq_one_letter_code
_entity_poly.pdbx_strand_id
1 'polypeptide(L)'
;MSLMKHVFVIDTLQQQLIALMCHTSSLSLSGQAFTHLIKHYHQENHKLVTHGVYQFVRHPGYSGFFIWAVGTQFMLCNPLSTVAFAIVVWRFFALRIPYEEFYLRQFFGSEYEDYARRVPSGIPFVK
;
A
#
# COMPACT_ATOMS: atom_id res chain seq x y z
N MET A 1 2.34 35.11 -1.30
CA MET A 1 1.42 34.06 -0.78
C MET A 1 0.74 33.22 -1.87
N SER A 2 0.39 33.77 -3.05
CA SER A 2 -0.17 32.97 -4.16
C SER A 2 0.83 31.99 -4.77
N LEU A 3 2.08 32.44 -5.00
CA LEU A 3 3.14 31.60 -5.59
C LEU A 3 3.47 30.36 -4.75
N MET A 4 3.51 30.48 -3.42
CA MET A 4 3.71 29.35 -2.49
C MET A 4 2.58 28.32 -2.56
N LYS A 5 1.33 28.77 -2.74
CA LYS A 5 0.18 27.85 -2.92
C LYS A 5 0.30 27.08 -4.23
N HIS A 6 0.73 27.74 -5.31
CA HIS A 6 0.93 27.09 -6.60
C HIS A 6 2.08 26.08 -6.59
N VAL A 7 3.23 26.42 -6.01
CA VAL A 7 4.37 25.49 -5.87
C VAL A 7 3.97 24.28 -5.03
N PHE A 8 3.30 24.50 -3.90
CA PHE A 8 2.80 23.42 -3.04
C PHE A 8 1.78 22.51 -3.74
N VAL A 9 0.86 23.08 -4.52
CA VAL A 9 -0.11 22.32 -5.31
C VAL A 9 0.61 21.49 -6.38
N ILE A 10 1.64 22.04 -7.04
CA ILE A 10 2.41 21.33 -8.08
C ILE A 10 3.21 20.17 -7.47
N ASP A 11 3.91 20.38 -6.35
CA ASP A 11 4.68 19.32 -5.67
C ASP A 11 3.77 18.18 -5.18
N THR A 12 2.60 18.52 -4.64
CA THR A 12 1.62 17.54 -4.15
C THR A 12 0.96 16.78 -5.32
N LEU A 13 0.69 17.45 -6.44
CA LEU A 13 0.21 16.81 -7.67
C LEU A 13 1.27 15.84 -8.24
N GLN A 14 2.55 16.20 -8.18
CA GLN A 14 3.63 15.33 -8.61
C GLN A 14 3.73 14.09 -7.73
N GLN A 15 3.59 14.23 -6.41
CA GLN A 15 3.49 13.10 -5.48
C GLN A 15 2.27 12.22 -5.74
N GLN A 16 1.11 12.80 -6.09
CA GLN A 16 -0.08 12.04 -6.48
C GLN A 16 0.09 11.28 -7.78
N LEU A 17 0.76 11.87 -8.78
CA LEU A 17 1.10 11.18 -10.02
C LEU A 17 2.02 10.00 -9.75
N ILE A 18 3.06 10.18 -8.92
CA ILE A 18 3.98 9.12 -8.52
C ILE A 18 3.21 8.02 -7.76
N ALA A 19 2.33 8.38 -6.83
CA ALA A 19 1.52 7.42 -6.08
C ALA A 19 0.56 6.65 -7.00
N LEU A 20 -0.08 7.34 -7.95
CA LEU A 20 -0.96 6.72 -8.94
C LEU A 20 -0.18 5.78 -9.85
N MET A 21 1.01 6.19 -10.30
CA MET A 21 1.90 5.34 -11.10
C MET A 21 2.39 4.12 -10.31
N CYS A 22 2.73 4.25 -9.03
CA CYS A 22 3.06 3.12 -8.18
C CYS A 22 1.85 2.19 -7.96
N HIS A 23 0.65 2.75 -7.81
CA HIS A 23 -0.58 1.96 -7.65
C HIS A 23 -0.95 1.20 -8.93
N THR A 24 -0.94 1.86 -10.08
CA THR A 24 -1.19 1.22 -11.38
C THR A 24 -0.08 0.24 -11.73
N SER A 25 1.18 0.56 -11.43
CA SER A 25 2.30 -0.37 -11.60
C SER A 25 2.16 -1.57 -10.67
N SER A 26 1.71 -1.40 -9.42
CA SER A 26 1.40 -2.52 -8.53
C SER A 26 0.28 -3.39 -9.12
N LEU A 27 -0.77 -2.81 -9.70
CA LEU A 27 -1.84 -3.55 -10.37
C LEU A 27 -1.33 -4.29 -11.62
N SER A 28 -0.51 -3.64 -12.45
CA SER A 28 0.03 -4.21 -13.69
C SER A 28 1.09 -5.28 -13.42
N LEU A 29 2.02 -5.04 -12.49
CA LEU A 29 3.07 -5.99 -12.10
C LEU A 29 2.47 -7.18 -11.35
N SER A 30 1.36 -6.96 -10.64
CA SER A 30 0.67 -8.02 -9.92
C SER A 30 -0.25 -8.86 -10.80
N GLY A 31 -0.49 -8.51 -12.07
CA GLY A 31 -1.14 -9.35 -13.08
C GLY A 31 -2.29 -10.23 -12.54
N GLN A 32 -2.32 -11.52 -12.90
CA GLN A 32 -3.33 -12.50 -12.44
C GLN A 32 -3.35 -12.77 -10.91
N ALA A 33 -2.43 -12.18 -10.12
CA ALA A 33 -2.31 -12.38 -8.68
C ALA A 33 -3.09 -11.33 -7.85
N PHE A 34 -3.35 -10.12 -8.37
CA PHE A 34 -4.17 -9.11 -7.66
C PHE A 34 -5.65 -9.36 -7.91
N THR A 35 -6.21 -10.35 -7.23
CA THR A 35 -7.66 -10.50 -7.18
C THR A 35 -8.19 -9.61 -6.07
N HIS A 36 -9.17 -8.77 -6.36
CA HIS A 36 -9.85 -7.88 -5.39
C HIS A 36 -10.61 -8.64 -4.28
N LEU A 37 -10.47 -9.97 -4.26
CA LEU A 37 -10.99 -10.93 -3.33
C LEU A 37 -9.79 -11.61 -2.67
N ILE A 38 -9.82 -11.71 -1.34
CA ILE A 38 -8.88 -12.56 -0.60
C ILE A 38 -9.08 -13.98 -1.15
N LYS A 39 -8.11 -14.46 -1.94
CA LYS A 39 -8.18 -15.80 -2.51
C LYS A 39 -7.95 -16.79 -1.36
N HIS A 40 -9.04 -17.37 -0.87
CA HIS A 40 -9.05 -18.39 0.17
C HIS A 40 -8.57 -19.78 -0.32
N TYR A 41 -8.16 -19.90 -1.58
CA TYR A 41 -7.76 -21.17 -2.19
C TYR A 41 -6.34 -21.09 -2.73
N HIS A 42 -5.52 -22.05 -2.28
CA HIS A 42 -4.19 -22.30 -2.81
C HIS A 42 -4.31 -22.82 -4.25
N GLN A 43 -4.01 -21.98 -5.24
CA GLN A 43 -3.72 -22.49 -6.58
C GLN A 43 -2.31 -23.07 -6.54
N GLU A 44 -2.13 -24.30 -7.00
CA GLU A 44 -0.85 -25.04 -6.97
C GLU A 44 0.33 -24.32 -7.66
N ASN A 45 0.07 -23.28 -8.44
CA ASN A 45 1.07 -22.42 -9.11
C ASN A 45 1.23 -21.02 -8.48
N HIS A 46 0.61 -20.74 -7.33
CA HIS A 46 0.76 -19.43 -6.67
C HIS A 46 2.13 -19.37 -5.98
N LYS A 47 3.15 -18.85 -6.66
CA LYS A 47 4.47 -18.63 -6.07
C LYS A 47 4.50 -17.31 -5.30
N LEU A 48 5.22 -17.28 -4.18
CA LEU A 48 5.47 -16.05 -3.44
C LEU A 48 6.29 -15.07 -4.29
N VAL A 49 5.69 -13.93 -4.62
CA VAL A 49 6.37 -12.88 -5.40
C VAL A 49 7.14 -11.96 -4.45
N THR A 50 8.46 -12.11 -4.39
CA THR A 50 9.36 -11.29 -3.54
C THR A 50 10.28 -10.35 -4.33
N HIS A 51 10.13 -10.28 -5.66
CA HIS A 51 10.99 -9.49 -6.55
C HIS A 51 10.30 -8.19 -6.99
N GLY A 52 11.07 -7.23 -7.50
CA GLY A 52 10.54 -5.94 -7.94
C GLY A 52 10.15 -5.05 -6.75
N VAL A 53 8.98 -4.42 -6.78
CA VAL A 53 8.54 -3.50 -5.72
C VAL A 53 8.32 -4.23 -4.38
N TYR A 54 8.00 -5.53 -4.44
CA TYR A 54 7.81 -6.39 -3.27
C TYR A 54 9.11 -6.58 -2.46
N GLN A 55 10.30 -6.30 -3.00
CA GLN A 55 11.54 -6.37 -2.21
C GLN A 55 11.66 -5.22 -1.17
N PHE A 56 10.95 -4.11 -1.41
CA PHE A 56 11.00 -2.92 -0.55
C PHE A 56 9.82 -2.85 0.41
N VAL A 57 8.64 -3.32 -0.03
CA VAL A 57 7.39 -3.21 0.71
C VAL A 57 6.53 -4.45 0.46
N ARG A 58 5.98 -5.06 1.51
CA ARG A 58 5.12 -6.26 1.36
C ARG A 58 3.79 -5.98 0.69
N HIS A 59 3.19 -4.83 0.96
CA HIS A 59 1.92 -4.40 0.36
C HIS A 59 2.09 -3.06 -0.38
N PRO A 60 2.74 -3.06 -1.56
CA PRO A 60 3.01 -1.82 -2.30
C PRO A 60 1.70 -1.14 -2.76
N GLY A 61 0.67 -1.92 -3.10
CA GLY A 61 -0.65 -1.39 -3.44
C GLY A 61 -1.33 -0.65 -2.28
N TYR A 62 -1.22 -1.17 -1.05
CA TYR A 62 -1.78 -0.53 0.15
C TYR A 62 -1.01 0.73 0.53
N SER A 63 0.31 0.68 0.42
CA SER A 63 1.17 1.84 0.69
C SER A 63 0.92 2.97 -0.32
N GLY A 64 0.80 2.63 -1.61
CA GLY A 64 0.42 3.58 -2.65
C GLY A 64 -0.96 4.17 -2.44
N PHE A 65 -1.95 3.34 -2.08
CA PHE A 65 -3.30 3.84 -1.76
C PHE A 65 -3.32 4.73 -0.52
N PHE A 66 -2.55 4.40 0.53
CA PHE A 66 -2.44 5.23 1.73
C PHE A 66 -1.87 6.62 1.40
N ILE A 67 -0.77 6.68 0.65
CA ILE A 67 -0.15 7.95 0.23
C ILE A 67 -1.12 8.74 -0.67
N TRP A 68 -1.77 8.08 -1.61
CA TRP A 68 -2.76 8.72 -2.48
C TRP A 68 -3.96 9.27 -1.69
N ALA A 69 -4.54 8.47 -0.81
CA ALA A 69 -5.68 8.84 0.03
C ALA A 69 -5.37 10.04 0.94
N VAL A 70 -4.23 10.02 1.62
CA VAL A 70 -3.80 11.13 2.49
C VAL A 70 -3.43 12.36 1.66
N GLY A 71 -2.74 12.18 0.54
CA GLY A 71 -2.33 13.26 -0.36
C GLY A 71 -3.52 14.02 -0.96
N THR A 72 -4.63 13.34 -1.26
CA THR A 72 -5.86 14.02 -1.74
C THR A 72 -6.48 14.91 -0.67
N GLN A 73 -6.55 14.46 0.58
CA GLN A 73 -7.10 15.28 1.67
C GLN A 73 -6.20 16.47 2.01
N PHE A 74 -4.89 16.29 1.89
CA PHE A 74 -3.92 17.36 2.09
C PHE A 74 -4.08 18.48 1.05
N MET A 75 -4.41 18.14 -0.21
CA MET A 75 -4.69 19.14 -1.26
C MET A 75 -5.91 20.01 -0.98
N LEU A 76 -6.90 19.50 -0.22
CA LEU A 76 -8.08 20.29 0.16
C LEU A 76 -7.76 21.35 1.23
N CYS A 77 -6.49 21.46 1.66
CA CYS A 77 -6.03 22.38 2.71
C CYS A 77 -6.83 22.26 4.01
N ASN A 78 -7.37 21.07 4.30
CA ASN A 78 -8.09 20.78 5.53
C ASN A 78 -7.26 19.82 6.40
N PRO A 79 -6.34 20.34 7.24
CA PRO A 79 -5.42 19.51 8.01
C PRO A 79 -6.17 18.61 9.02
N LEU A 80 -7.29 19.07 9.57
CA LEU A 80 -8.10 18.28 10.50
C LEU A 80 -8.71 17.05 9.80
N SER A 81 -9.33 17.26 8.64
CA SER A 81 -9.88 16.17 7.83
C SER A 81 -8.77 15.25 7.31
N THR A 82 -7.60 15.78 6.97
CA THR A 82 -6.45 14.99 6.52
C THR A 82 -5.98 14.02 7.60
N VAL A 83 -5.80 14.50 8.84
CA VAL A 83 -5.39 13.64 9.96
C VAL A 83 -6.47 12.62 10.31
N ALA A 84 -7.74 13.04 10.35
CA ALA A 84 -8.85 12.12 10.61
C ALA A 84 -8.92 11.01 9.55
N PHE A 85 -8.81 11.36 8.28
CA PHE A 85 -8.84 10.40 7.17
C PHE A 85 -7.62 9.48 7.17
N ALA A 86 -6.43 10.03 7.43
CA ALA A 86 -5.21 9.24 7.59
C ALA A 86 -5.36 8.19 8.69
N ILE A 87 -5.92 8.55 9.85
CA ILE A 87 -6.14 7.60 10.97
C ILE A 87 -7.15 6.52 10.58
N VAL A 88 -8.23 6.87 9.89
CA VAL A 88 -9.26 5.90 9.46
C VAL A 88 -8.70 4.92 8.45
N VAL A 89 -8.00 5.40 7.41
CA VAL A 89 -7.39 4.55 6.39
C VAL A 89 -6.27 3.71 7.00
N TRP A 90 -5.47 4.29 7.91
CA TRP A 90 -4.46 3.56 8.65
C TRP A 90 -5.06 2.42 9.49
N ARG A 91 -6.11 2.68 10.26
CA ARG A 91 -6.85 1.67 11.05
C ARG A 91 -7.38 0.54 10.16
N PHE A 92 -7.93 0.88 8.99
CA PHE A 92 -8.44 -0.09 8.03
C PHE A 92 -7.32 -1.04 7.55
N PHE A 93 -6.16 -0.51 7.15
CA PHE A 93 -5.03 -1.34 6.75
C PHE A 93 -4.39 -2.11 7.91
N ALA A 94 -4.32 -1.52 9.09
CA ALA A 94 -3.78 -2.17 10.29
C ALA A 94 -4.60 -3.40 10.71
N LEU A 95 -5.90 -3.43 10.42
CA LEU A 95 -6.75 -4.61 10.66
C LEU A 95 -6.70 -5.61 9.49
N ARG A 96 -6.61 -5.12 8.25
CA ARG A 96 -6.66 -5.95 7.04
C ARG A 96 -5.35 -6.69 6.79
N ILE A 97 -4.20 -6.02 6.96
CA ILE A 97 -2.88 -6.60 6.67
C ILE A 97 -2.66 -7.88 7.49
N PRO A 98 -2.80 -7.91 8.82
CA PRO A 98 -2.57 -9.12 9.61
C PRO A 98 -3.50 -10.28 9.22
N TYR A 99 -4.73 -9.97 8.81
CA TYR A 99 -5.68 -10.98 8.35
C TYR A 99 -5.24 -11.61 7.03
N GLU A 100 -4.72 -10.81 6.10
CA GLU A 100 -4.15 -11.30 4.84
C GLU A 100 -2.84 -12.06 5.06
N GLU A 101 -1.97 -11.56 5.94
CA GLU A 101 -0.73 -12.24 6.32
C GLU A 101 -0.97 -13.59 6.99
N PHE A 102 -2.08 -13.73 7.74
CA PHE A 102 -2.45 -15.01 8.35
C PHE A 102 -2.62 -16.10 7.28
N TYR A 103 -3.35 -15.80 6.20
CA TYR A 103 -3.51 -16.75 5.10
C TYR A 103 -2.20 -16.97 4.32
N LEU A 104 -1.42 -15.92 4.10
CA LEU A 104 -0.11 -16.03 3.45
C LEU A 104 0.85 -16.95 4.23
N ARG A 105 0.85 -16.86 5.57
CA ARG A 105 1.60 -17.78 6.44
C ARG A 105 1.05 -19.20 6.37
N GLN A 106 -0.27 -19.38 6.26
CA GLN A 106 -0.84 -20.71 6.06
C GLN A 106 -0.47 -21.34 4.71
N PHE A 107 -0.37 -20.53 3.65
CA PHE A 107 -0.03 -21.01 2.31
C PHE A 107 1.46 -21.26 2.10
N PHE A 108 2.32 -20.35 2.58
CA PHE A 108 3.76 -20.35 2.30
C PHE A 108 4.65 -20.69 3.50
N GLY A 109 4.07 -20.81 4.69
CA GLY A 109 4.78 -21.20 5.91
C GLY A 109 6.02 -20.35 6.18
N SER A 110 7.17 -21.02 6.34
CA SER A 110 8.46 -20.40 6.66
C SER A 110 8.98 -19.44 5.58
N GLU A 111 8.65 -19.66 4.30
CA GLU A 111 9.10 -18.77 3.22
C GLU A 111 8.55 -17.35 3.40
N TYR A 112 7.29 -17.25 3.82
CA TYR A 112 6.67 -15.96 4.11
C TYR A 112 7.21 -15.34 5.39
N GLU A 113 7.51 -16.12 6.43
CA GLU A 113 8.11 -15.59 7.65
C GLU A 113 9.51 -15.01 7.41
N ASP A 114 10.33 -15.68 6.60
CA ASP A 114 11.65 -15.18 6.20
C ASP A 114 11.54 -13.88 5.40
N TYR A 115 10.56 -13.79 4.52
CA TYR A 115 10.25 -12.59 3.77
C TYR A 115 9.74 -11.46 4.67
N ALA A 116 8.80 -11.74 5.58
CA ALA A 116 8.22 -10.78 6.51
C ALA A 116 9.24 -10.19 7.48
N ARG A 117 10.27 -10.95 7.84
CA ARG A 117 11.40 -10.47 8.65
C ARG A 117 12.31 -9.49 7.91
N ARG A 118 12.43 -9.60 6.58
CA ARG A 118 13.34 -8.77 5.76
C ARG A 118 12.67 -7.52 5.23
N VAL A 119 11.37 -7.58 4.93
CA VAL A 119 10.66 -6.52 4.21
C VAL A 119 9.55 -5.95 5.08
N PRO A 120 9.44 -4.62 5.25
CA PRO A 120 8.38 -3.99 6.03
C PRO A 120 7.02 -4.04 5.31
N SER A 121 5.92 -3.96 6.07
CA SER A 121 4.54 -3.94 5.53
C SER A 121 4.29 -2.78 4.54
N GLY A 122 4.98 -1.65 4.76
CA GLY A 122 4.83 -0.39 4.03
C GLY A 122 3.86 0.62 4.65
N ILE A 123 3.09 0.19 5.65
CA ILE A 123 2.25 1.08 6.46
C ILE A 123 2.95 1.33 7.79
N PRO A 124 3.15 2.59 8.21
CA PRO A 124 3.82 2.89 9.48
C PRO A 124 3.07 2.23 10.64
N PHE A 125 3.77 1.67 11.63
CA PHE A 125 3.18 0.98 12.80
C PHE A 125 2.37 -0.31 12.52
N VAL A 126 2.37 -0.84 11.29
CA VAL A 126 1.81 -2.16 10.99
C VAL A 126 2.97 -3.13 10.75
N LYS A 127 3.05 -4.17 11.58
CA LYS A 127 4.15 -5.14 11.54
C LYS A 127 4.05 -6.11 10.39
#